data_AF-A0A8C0X2B4-F1
#
_entry.id   AF-A0A8C0X2B4-F1
#
_cell.length_a   1.000
_cell.length_b   1.000
_cell.length_c   1.000
_cell.angle_alpha   90.00
_cell.angle_beta   90.00
_cell.angle_gamma   90.00
#
_symmetry.space_group_name_H-M   'P 1'
#
loop_
_entity.id
_entity.type
_entity.pdbx_description
1 polymer ?
#
loop_
_entity_poly.entity_id
_entity_poly.type
_entity_poly.pdbx_seq_one_letter_code
_entity_poly.pdbx_strand_id
1 'polypeptide(L)'
;MCLEVQCPPGVTLGFVAEHWNLCRAVYSIQNEKRENVMRVRGPCATYGCGSDSVFEVKSLDGVTDIGSIIRKWNGLLSTMGDADHFDIRFPLDLDVKMKAMIFGACFLIDFMYFESSPAPPRRSSR
;
A
#
# COMPACT_ATOMS: atom_id res chain seq x y z
N MET A 1 -5.18 -10.04 3.32
CA MET A 1 -5.20 -9.43 4.68
C MET A 1 -6.14 -8.22 4.73
N CYS A 2 -6.51 -7.70 5.91
CA CYS A 2 -7.36 -6.50 6.04
C CYS A 2 -6.85 -5.59 7.17
N LEU A 3 -6.80 -4.28 6.91
CA LEU A 3 -6.42 -3.22 7.85
C LEU A 3 -7.63 -2.33 8.12
N GLU A 4 -7.95 -2.10 9.39
CA GLU A 4 -8.96 -1.11 9.79
C GLU A 4 -8.31 0.25 10.01
N VAL A 5 -8.91 1.31 9.48
CA VAL A 5 -8.46 2.69 9.68
C VAL A 5 -9.46 3.40 10.60
N GLN A 6 -8.97 3.97 11.70
CA GLN A 6 -9.80 4.67 12.69
C GLN A 6 -9.30 6.10 12.92
N CYS A 7 -10.22 7.06 13.09
CA CYS A 7 -9.91 8.43 13.52
C CYS A 7 -11.18 9.16 14.02
N PRO A 8 -11.22 9.63 15.29
CA PRO A 8 -10.28 9.35 16.39
C PRO A 8 -10.28 7.85 16.77
N PRO A 9 -9.39 7.38 17.66
CA PRO A 9 -9.37 5.98 18.08
C PRO A 9 -10.75 5.52 18.58
N GLY A 10 -11.22 4.38 18.06
CA GLY A 10 -12.57 3.87 18.32
C GLY A 10 -13.66 4.31 17.32
N VAL A 11 -13.36 5.25 16.41
CA VAL A 11 -14.26 5.62 15.29
C VAL A 11 -13.66 5.11 13.98
N THR A 12 -14.25 4.06 13.43
CA THR A 12 -13.84 3.48 12.15
C THR A 12 -14.15 4.43 11.00
N LEU A 13 -13.15 4.73 10.17
CA LEU A 13 -13.31 5.41 8.88
C LEU A 13 -13.61 4.43 7.76
N GLY A 14 -13.01 3.25 7.83
CA GLY A 14 -13.15 2.22 6.81
C GLY A 14 -12.13 1.11 6.94
N PHE A 15 -12.05 0.29 5.89
CA PHE A 15 -11.16 -0.88 5.84
C PHE A 15 -10.37 -0.89 4.54
N VAL A 16 -9.11 -1.29 4.59
CA VAL A 16 -8.32 -1.64 3.41
C VAL A 16 -8.14 -3.14 3.39
N ALA A 17 -8.70 -3.80 2.38
CA ALA A 17 -8.59 -5.24 2.22
C ALA A 17 -7.75 -5.58 1.00
N GLU A 18 -6.80 -6.47 1.18
CA GLU A 18 -6.00 -7.06 0.12
C GLU A 18 -6.75 -8.25 -0.50
N HIS A 19 -6.74 -8.27 -1.83
CA HIS A 19 -7.23 -9.35 -2.67
C HIS A 19 -6.03 -9.92 -3.44
N TRP A 20 -5.68 -11.17 -3.14
CA TRP A 20 -4.62 -11.85 -3.85
C TRP A 20 -5.12 -12.26 -5.25
N ASN A 21 -4.44 -11.76 -6.28
CA ASN A 21 -4.61 -12.25 -7.65
C ASN A 21 -3.28 -12.82 -8.11
N LEU A 22 -3.30 -13.91 -8.88
CA LEU A 22 -2.11 -14.67 -9.31
C LEU A 22 -0.96 -13.83 -9.91
N CYS A 23 -1.25 -12.66 -10.52
CA CYS A 23 -0.26 -11.85 -11.22
C CYS A 23 -0.14 -10.39 -10.73
N ARG A 24 -0.98 -9.95 -9.77
CA ARG A 24 -1.09 -8.52 -9.41
C ARG A 24 -1.62 -8.32 -8.00
N ALA A 25 -0.96 -7.46 -7.22
CA ALA A 25 -1.50 -6.97 -5.96
C ALA A 25 -2.75 -6.14 -6.21
N VAL A 26 -3.87 -6.48 -5.58
CA VAL A 26 -5.09 -5.67 -5.65
C VAL A 26 -5.59 -5.42 -4.24
N TYR A 27 -5.91 -4.17 -3.94
CA TYR A 27 -6.52 -3.80 -2.66
C TYR A 27 -7.84 -3.09 -2.92
N SER A 28 -8.81 -3.30 -2.04
CA SER A 28 -10.04 -2.53 -1.98
C SER A 28 -9.99 -1.59 -0.78
N ILE A 29 -10.28 -0.32 -1.02
CA ILE A 29 -10.61 0.61 0.05
C ILE A 29 -12.13 0.54 0.23
N GLN A 30 -12.56 0.30 1.45
CA GLN A 30 -13.95 0.11 1.85
C GLN A 30 -14.35 1.16 2.87
N ASN A 31 -15.61 1.58 2.83
CA ASN A 31 -16.18 2.46 3.85
C ASN A 31 -16.48 1.70 5.16
N GLU A 32 -17.05 2.42 6.13
CA GLU A 32 -17.47 1.92 7.45
C GLU A 32 -18.43 0.71 7.35
N LYS A 33 -19.21 0.62 6.26
CA LYS A 33 -20.15 -0.48 5.99
C LYS A 33 -19.55 -1.64 5.20
N ARG A 34 -18.23 -1.63 4.97
CA ARG A 34 -17.49 -2.59 4.12
C ARG A 34 -17.89 -2.54 2.63
N GLU A 35 -18.47 -1.45 2.18
CA GLU A 35 -18.75 -1.24 0.76
C GLU A 35 -17.49 -0.68 0.08
N ASN A 36 -17.12 -1.25 -1.06
CA ASN A 36 -15.96 -0.79 -1.81
C ASN A 36 -16.21 0.66 -2.28
N VAL A 37 -15.25 1.55 -2.04
CA VAL A 37 -15.27 2.94 -2.52
C VAL A 37 -14.15 3.25 -3.53
N MET A 38 -13.01 2.57 -3.42
CA MET A 38 -11.89 2.71 -4.35
C MET A 38 -11.12 1.39 -4.46
N ARG A 39 -10.26 1.28 -5.46
CA ARG A 39 -9.39 0.13 -5.66
C ARG A 39 -7.96 0.59 -5.87
N VAL A 40 -7.03 -0.07 -5.18
CA VAL A 40 -5.59 0.09 -5.42
C VAL A 40 -5.11 -1.08 -6.25
N ARG A 41 -4.34 -0.83 -7.30
CA ARG A 41 -3.77 -1.87 -8.14
C ARG A 41 -2.25 -1.71 -8.21
N GLY A 42 -1.52 -2.71 -7.75
CA GLY A 42 -0.06 -2.77 -7.85
C GLY A 42 0.42 -3.03 -9.29
N PRO A 43 1.72 -3.16 -9.53
CA PRO A 43 2.25 -3.51 -10.85
C PRO A 43 1.88 -4.94 -11.25
N CYS A 44 1.71 -5.20 -12.56
CA CYS A 44 1.55 -6.55 -13.10
C CYS A 44 2.96 -7.17 -13.21
N ALA A 45 3.21 -8.27 -12.49
CA ALA A 45 4.52 -8.91 -12.33
C ALA A 45 5.53 -8.15 -11.44
N THR A 46 5.46 -8.47 -10.15
CA THR A 46 6.63 -8.56 -9.26
C THR A 46 7.67 -9.49 -9.89
N TYR A 47 8.87 -8.99 -10.23
CA TYR A 47 10.19 -9.66 -10.23
C TYR A 47 11.12 -8.92 -11.21
N GLY A 48 12.03 -8.09 -10.69
CA GLY A 48 13.38 -7.98 -11.27
C GLY A 48 13.78 -6.75 -12.09
N CYS A 49 12.95 -5.74 -12.32
CA CYS A 49 13.45 -4.46 -12.86
C CYS A 49 13.65 -3.49 -11.70
N GLY A 50 14.91 -3.20 -11.33
CA GLY A 50 15.26 -2.25 -10.28
C GLY A 50 14.70 -0.84 -10.53
N SER A 51 13.41 -0.68 -10.26
CA SER A 51 12.57 0.44 -10.65
C SER A 51 11.46 0.62 -9.61
N ASP A 52 10.93 1.84 -9.55
CA ASP A 52 9.89 2.23 -8.59
C ASP A 52 8.65 1.33 -8.72
N SER A 53 8.12 0.85 -7.59
CA SER A 53 6.89 0.07 -7.57
C SER A 53 5.68 1.00 -7.47
N VAL A 54 4.90 1.08 -8.54
CA VAL A 54 3.75 1.98 -8.64
C VAL A 54 2.45 1.23 -8.33
N PHE A 55 1.72 1.71 -7.32
CA PHE A 55 0.39 1.27 -6.96
C PHE A 55 -0.60 2.37 -7.31
N GLU A 56 -1.47 2.12 -8.29
CA GLU A 56 -2.44 3.08 -8.78
C GLU A 56 -3.71 3.04 -7.91
N VAL A 57 -4.15 4.20 -7.41
CA VAL A 57 -5.43 4.36 -6.70
C VAL A 57 -6.47 4.78 -7.72
N LYS A 58 -7.47 3.93 -7.98
CA LYS A 58 -8.51 4.14 -8.98
C LYS A 58 -9.91 4.13 -8.36
N SER A 59 -10.84 4.74 -9.05
CA SER A 59 -12.28 4.61 -8.79
C SER A 59 -12.74 3.15 -8.97
N LEU A 60 -13.95 2.85 -8.50
CA LEU A 60 -14.53 1.50 -8.54
C LEU A 60 -14.70 0.93 -9.95
N ASP A 61 -15.03 1.79 -10.91
CA ASP A 61 -15.11 1.46 -12.33
C ASP A 61 -13.73 1.11 -12.93
N GLY A 62 -12.64 1.44 -12.23
CA GLY A 62 -11.26 1.22 -12.67
C GLY A 62 -10.80 2.15 -13.80
N VAL A 63 -11.62 3.14 -14.17
CA VAL A 63 -11.35 4.05 -15.30
C VAL A 63 -10.65 5.32 -14.81
N THR A 64 -11.11 5.90 -13.70
CA THR A 64 -10.58 7.18 -13.21
C THR A 64 -9.40 6.94 -12.28
N ASP A 65 -8.28 7.62 -12.57
CA ASP A 65 -7.13 7.67 -11.68
C ASP A 65 -7.35 8.75 -10.62
N ILE A 66 -7.28 8.34 -9.35
CA ILE A 66 -7.46 9.21 -8.19
C ILE A 66 -6.09 9.57 -7.60
N GLY A 67 -5.06 8.76 -7.83
CA GLY A 67 -3.79 8.93 -7.14
C GLY A 67 -2.87 7.73 -7.27
N SER A 68 -1.75 7.79 -6.57
CA SER A 68 -0.75 6.72 -6.58
C SER A 68 0.01 6.63 -5.27
N ILE A 69 0.41 5.42 -4.93
CA ILE A 69 1.38 5.10 -3.89
C ILE A 69 2.59 4.53 -4.61
N ILE A 70 3.75 5.17 -4.51
CA ILE A 70 4.94 4.81 -5.27
C ILE A 70 6.06 4.51 -4.28
N ARG A 71 6.50 3.25 -4.23
CA ARG A 71 7.73 2.90 -3.52
C ARG A 71 8.92 3.23 -4.41
N LYS A 72 9.83 4.07 -3.92
CA LYS A 72 11.06 4.39 -4.62
C LYS A 72 12.05 3.24 -4.56
N TRP A 73 12.67 2.92 -5.70
CA TRP A 73 13.76 1.97 -5.75
C TRP A 73 15.06 2.64 -5.31
N ASN A 74 15.64 2.18 -4.20
CA ASN A 74 16.77 2.86 -3.55
C ASN A 74 18.13 2.72 -4.28
N GLY A 75 18.24 1.89 -5.33
CA GLY A 75 19.46 1.77 -6.17
C GLY A 75 20.79 1.62 -5.39
N LEU A 76 21.90 2.02 -6.03
CA LEU A 76 23.27 2.11 -5.47
C LEU A 76 23.42 3.27 -4.45
N LEU A 77 22.33 3.70 -3.81
CA LEU A 77 22.31 4.69 -2.73
C LEU A 77 22.02 4.00 -1.40
N SER A 78 22.60 2.82 -1.21
CA SER A 78 22.55 1.96 -0.01
C SER A 78 23.22 2.60 1.24
N THR A 79 23.41 3.91 1.26
CA THR A 79 24.13 4.64 2.32
C THR A 79 23.21 5.45 3.23
N MET A 80 21.91 5.54 2.93
CA MET A 80 20.94 6.35 3.67
C MET A 80 19.80 5.50 4.26
N GLY A 81 20.14 4.63 5.21
CA GLY A 81 19.19 3.97 6.12
C GLY A 81 18.24 2.94 5.51
N ASP A 82 17.97 1.87 6.26
CA ASP A 82 17.01 0.79 5.97
C ASP A 82 15.52 1.26 5.93
N ALA A 83 15.23 2.48 5.48
CA ALA A 83 13.87 3.00 5.41
C ALA A 83 13.35 2.95 3.97
N ASP A 84 12.23 2.25 3.76
CA ASP A 84 11.50 2.30 2.50
C ASP A 84 10.89 3.70 2.30
N HIS A 85 11.13 4.31 1.13
CA HIS A 85 10.62 5.63 0.80
C HIS A 85 9.38 5.52 -0.10
N PHE A 86 8.25 6.04 0.38
CA PHE A 86 6.98 6.05 -0.33
C PHE A 86 6.53 7.47 -0.69
N ASP A 87 6.28 7.69 -1.98
CA ASP A 87 5.60 8.87 -2.52
C ASP A 87 4.09 8.60 -2.60
N ILE A 88 3.26 9.35 -1.88
CA ILE A 88 1.80 9.26 -1.94
C ILE A 88 1.24 10.50 -2.62
N ARG A 89 0.43 10.30 -3.67
CA ARG A 89 -0.17 11.36 -4.48
C ARG A 89 -1.69 11.18 -4.53
N PHE A 90 -2.40 12.28 -4.31
CA PHE A 90 -3.85 12.40 -4.45
C PHE A 90 -4.20 13.88 -4.67
N PRO A 91 -5.37 14.21 -5.22
CA PRO A 91 -5.74 15.59 -5.48
C PRO A 91 -6.09 16.34 -4.18
N LEU A 92 -5.90 17.66 -4.20
CA LEU A 92 -6.03 18.51 -3.02
C LEU A 92 -7.45 18.51 -2.45
N ASP A 93 -8.45 18.44 -3.32
CA ASP A 93 -9.88 18.41 -3.03
C ASP A 93 -10.39 17.01 -2.62
N LEU A 94 -9.54 15.98 -2.60
CA LEU A 94 -9.93 14.67 -2.12
C LEU A 94 -10.37 14.73 -0.65
N ASP A 95 -11.48 14.06 -0.34
CA ASP A 95 -12.01 13.97 1.02
C ASP A 95 -10.95 13.49 2.02
N VAL A 96 -10.93 14.10 3.21
CA VAL A 96 -9.92 13.85 4.23
C VAL A 96 -9.97 12.39 4.70
N LYS A 97 -11.17 11.78 4.77
CA LYS A 97 -11.28 10.35 5.10
C LYS A 97 -10.58 9.51 4.04
N MET A 98 -10.76 9.81 2.76
CA MET A 98 -10.13 9.05 1.67
C MET A 98 -8.62 9.21 1.63
N LYS A 99 -8.10 10.41 1.95
CA LYS A 99 -6.65 10.61 2.14
C LYS A 99 -6.12 9.68 3.22
N ALA A 100 -6.77 9.63 4.39
CA ALA A 100 -6.39 8.72 5.48
C ALA A 100 -6.48 7.24 5.06
N MET A 101 -7.50 6.86 4.29
CA MET A 101 -7.62 5.50 3.75
C MET A 101 -6.48 5.15 2.79
N ILE A 102 -6.02 6.08 1.95
CA ILE A 102 -4.86 5.88 1.05
C ILE A 102 -3.57 5.66 1.87
N PHE A 103 -3.38 6.42 2.96
CA PHE A 103 -2.28 6.17 3.89
C PHE A 103 -2.38 4.76 4.53
N GLY A 104 -3.57 4.36 4.96
CA GLY A 104 -3.81 3.00 5.45
C GLY A 104 -3.45 1.94 4.41
N ALA A 105 -3.75 2.17 3.13
CA ALA A 105 -3.37 1.26 2.06
C ALA A 105 -1.84 1.19 1.88
N CYS A 106 -1.13 2.32 2.01
CA CYS A 106 0.33 2.34 1.98
C CYS A 106 0.92 1.47 3.10
N PHE A 107 0.44 1.61 4.34
CA PHE A 107 0.91 0.78 5.46
C PHE A 107 0.64 -0.71 5.25
N LEU A 108 -0.53 -1.07 4.72
CA LEU A 108 -0.83 -2.48 4.43
C LEU A 108 0.05 -3.03 3.30
N ILE A 109 0.35 -2.23 2.27
CA ILE A 109 1.27 -2.62 1.20
C ILE A 109 2.66 -2.90 1.78
N ASP A 110 3.16 -1.99 2.61
CA ASP A 110 4.48 -2.08 3.23
C ASP A 110 4.63 -3.36 4.07
N PHE A 111 3.66 -3.60 4.96
CA PHE A 111 3.59 -4.78 5.80
C PHE A 111 3.56 -6.10 5.00
N MET A 112 2.73 -6.15 3.94
CA MET A 112 2.54 -7.38 3.13
C MET A 112 3.75 -7.71 2.25
N TYR A 113 4.40 -6.70 1.67
CA TYR A 113 5.45 -6.92 0.66
C TYR A 113 6.87 -6.86 1.21
N PHE A 114 7.14 -6.09 2.27
CA PHE A 114 8.52 -5.76 2.67
C PHE A 114 8.88 -6.18 4.10
N GLU A 115 7.93 -6.21 5.04
CA GLU A 115 8.21 -6.69 6.41
C GLU A 115 8.13 -8.22 6.59
N SER A 116 7.65 -8.97 5.59
CA SER A 116 7.46 -10.44 5.68
C SER A 116 8.74 -11.28 5.46
N SER A 117 9.91 -10.78 5.83
CA SER A 117 11.14 -11.60 5.91
C SER A 117 11.31 -12.11 7.33
N PRO A 118 11.18 -13.43 7.63
CA PRO A 118 11.71 -13.95 8.87
C PRO A 118 13.22 -13.70 8.85
N ALA A 119 13.71 -12.89 9.79
CA ALA A 119 15.14 -12.70 9.99
C ALA A 119 15.82 -14.08 9.96
N PRO A 120 16.89 -14.29 9.16
CA PRO A 120 17.58 -15.57 9.18
C PRO A 120 18.03 -15.86 10.62
N PRO A 121 17.90 -17.10 11.12
CA PRO A 121 18.29 -17.42 12.47
C PRO A 121 19.74 -17.00 12.67
N ARG A 122 19.98 -16.13 13.67
CA ARG A 122 21.33 -15.76 14.10
C ARG A 122 22.09 -17.04 14.38
N ARG A 123 22.98 -17.42 13.46
CA ARG A 123 23.88 -18.56 13.64
C ARG A 123 24.83 -18.16 14.78
N SER A 124 24.52 -18.56 16.01
CA SER A 124 25.48 -18.42 17.11
C SER A 124 26.65 -19.33 16.78
N SER A 125 27.79 -18.74 16.44
CA SER A 125 29.05 -19.48 16.40
C SER A 125 29.34 -19.92 17.84
N ARG A 126 29.26 -21.23 18.09
CA ARG A 126 30.02 -21.89 19.15
C ARG A 126 31.05 -22.77 18.48
#